data_AF-A0A699SJ16-F1
#
_entry.id   AF-A0A699SJ16-F1
#
_cell.length_a   1.000
_cell.length_b   1.000
_cell.length_c   1.000
_cell.angle_alpha   90.00
_cell.angle_beta   90.00
_cell.angle_gamma   90.00
#
_symmetry.space_group_name_H-M   'P 1'
#
loop_
_entity.id
_entity.type
_entity.pdbx_description
1 polymer ?
#
loop_
_entity_poly.entity_id
_entity_poly.type
_entity_poly.pdbx_seq_one_letter_code
_entity_poly.pdbx_strand_id
1 'polypeptide(L)'
;MCPLTRGATPTIVPPREPIPIINSTDKPVVTLVVQIVLWYLDSGCSKHMTGDRSQLVNFVQKYLGTVKFGNDHVAKIMGYGDYQIGNVTVSRFYYVEGLGHNLFSVGRFYDSDLEVAFRQHTCFIRNLDGVDLLTGSRGNNLYTLSLQDMMASSPICLLSKASKTKSWLWHRRLSHLNFG
;
A
#
# COMPACT_ATOMS: atom_id res chain seq x y z
N MET A 1 -31.33 -37.03 73.40
CA MET A 1 -31.55 -35.91 74.35
C MET A 1 -30.25 -35.66 75.10
N CYS A 2 -29.90 -34.38 75.27
CA CYS A 2 -28.69 -33.76 75.88
C CYS A 2 -27.47 -33.56 74.93
N PRO A 3 -26.75 -32.42 75.03
CA PRO A 3 -27.05 -31.24 74.21
C PRO A 3 -25.82 -30.59 73.53
N LEU A 4 -26.12 -29.69 72.59
CA LEU A 4 -25.18 -28.79 71.91
C LEU A 4 -24.47 -27.82 72.88
N THR A 5 -23.16 -27.65 72.71
CA THR A 5 -22.42 -26.48 73.20
C THR A 5 -21.79 -25.73 72.02
N ARG A 6 -22.14 -24.46 71.93
CA ARG A 6 -21.86 -23.52 70.83
C ARG A 6 -20.51 -22.83 71.08
N GLY A 7 -19.50 -23.12 70.25
CA GLY A 7 -18.26 -22.35 70.18
C GLY A 7 -18.36 -21.30 69.06
N ALA A 8 -18.28 -20.02 69.41
CA ALA A 8 -18.19 -18.93 68.44
C ALA A 8 -16.70 -18.62 68.18
N THR A 9 -16.24 -18.87 66.95
CA THR A 9 -14.89 -18.51 66.51
C THR A 9 -14.93 -17.12 65.87
N PRO A 10 -14.14 -16.13 66.32
CA PRO A 10 -14.08 -14.83 65.66
C PRO A 10 -13.30 -14.95 64.35
N THR A 11 -13.95 -14.65 63.22
CA THR A 11 -13.31 -14.59 61.90
C THR A 11 -12.42 -13.35 61.83
N ILE A 12 -11.10 -13.54 61.90
CA ILE A 12 -10.12 -12.49 61.64
C ILE A 12 -10.08 -12.27 60.12
N VAL A 13 -10.55 -11.10 59.66
CA VAL A 13 -10.45 -10.70 58.25
C VAL A 13 -9.02 -10.21 57.99
N PRO A 14 -8.28 -10.80 57.04
CA PRO A 14 -6.94 -10.34 56.73
C PRO A 14 -6.97 -8.91 56.15
N PRO A 15 -5.95 -8.07 56.44
CA PRO A 15 -5.88 -6.72 55.89
C PRO A 15 -5.79 -6.78 54.36
N ARG A 16 -6.61 -5.95 53.70
CA ARG A 16 -6.63 -5.79 52.23
C ARG A 16 -5.32 -5.13 51.80
N GLU A 17 -4.50 -5.83 51.02
CA GLU A 17 -3.34 -5.20 50.36
C GLU A 17 -3.82 -4.15 49.33
N PRO A 18 -3.14 -3.00 49.19
CA PRO A 18 -3.46 -2.03 48.15
C PRO A 18 -3.21 -2.64 46.76
N ILE A 19 -4.20 -2.50 45.87
CA ILE A 19 -4.07 -2.89 44.46
C ILE A 19 -2.98 -2.01 43.82
N PRO A 20 -1.94 -2.58 43.19
CA PRO A 20 -0.95 -1.78 42.49
C PRO A 20 -1.63 -1.06 41.31
N ILE A 21 -1.56 0.26 41.29
CA ILE A 21 -1.96 1.07 40.14
C ILE A 21 -0.89 0.87 39.07
N ILE A 22 -1.17 -0.01 38.11
CA ILE A 22 -0.33 -0.15 36.91
C ILE A 22 -0.66 1.04 36.03
N ASN A 23 0.20 2.06 36.06
CA ASN A 23 0.19 3.11 35.06
C ASN A 23 0.73 2.52 33.75
N SER A 24 -0.12 1.82 32.99
CA SER A 24 0.19 1.45 31.61
C SER A 24 0.23 2.74 30.79
N THR A 25 1.44 3.17 30.45
CA THR A 25 1.70 4.13 29.39
C THR A 25 1.83 3.42 28.05
N ASP A 26 1.10 2.32 27.83
CA ASP A 26 0.93 1.79 26.50
C ASP A 26 0.01 2.75 25.75
N LYS A 27 0.66 3.73 25.10
CA LYS A 27 0.06 4.39 23.94
C LYS A 27 -0.48 3.27 23.06
N PRO A 28 -1.75 3.29 22.64
CA PRO A 28 -2.23 2.30 21.70
C PRO A 28 -1.32 2.39 20.48
N VAL A 29 -0.49 1.36 20.29
CA VAL A 29 0.13 1.11 19.00
C VAL A 29 -1.06 0.74 18.13
N VAL A 30 -1.62 1.75 17.47
CA VAL A 30 -2.52 1.52 16.35
C VAL A 30 -1.64 0.88 15.29
N THR A 31 -1.54 -0.45 15.35
CA THR A 31 -1.08 -1.24 14.21
C THR A 31 -2.14 -0.99 13.15
N LEU A 32 -1.92 0.05 12.33
CA LEU A 32 -2.58 0.15 11.05
C LEU A 32 -2.26 -1.18 10.38
N VAL A 33 -3.27 -2.05 10.28
CA VAL A 33 -3.19 -3.21 9.41
C VAL A 33 -3.21 -2.64 8.01
N VAL A 34 -2.05 -2.15 7.57
CA VAL A 34 -1.85 -1.72 6.19
C VAL A 34 -1.92 -3.01 5.40
N GLN A 35 -3.05 -3.23 4.71
CA GLN A 35 -3.17 -4.33 3.79
C GLN A 35 -2.16 -4.09 2.66
N ILE A 36 -1.01 -4.78 2.73
CA ILE A 36 0.02 -4.69 1.70
C ILE A 36 -0.51 -5.45 0.49
N VAL A 37 -1.12 -4.71 -0.44
CA VAL A 37 -1.43 -5.24 -1.76
C VAL A 37 -0.13 -5.31 -2.54
N LEU A 38 0.31 -6.54 -2.82
CA LEU A 38 1.55 -6.81 -3.53
C LEU A 38 1.26 -7.09 -5.01
N TRP A 39 1.94 -6.39 -5.91
CA TRP A 39 1.85 -6.61 -7.36
C TRP A 39 3.17 -7.08 -7.93
N TYR A 40 3.18 -8.15 -8.71
CA TYR A 40 4.37 -8.64 -9.40
C TYR A 40 4.50 -7.99 -10.77
N LEU A 41 5.71 -7.56 -11.12
CA LEU A 41 6.04 -7.15 -12.49
C LEU A 41 6.41 -8.39 -13.31
N ASP A 42 5.63 -8.64 -14.35
CA ASP A 42 5.77 -9.83 -15.18
C ASP A 42 5.83 -9.43 -16.66
N SER A 43 6.94 -9.77 -17.31
CA SER A 43 7.15 -9.54 -18.74
C SER A 43 6.47 -10.60 -19.61
N GLY A 44 6.16 -11.78 -19.08
CA GLY A 44 5.40 -12.82 -19.77
C GLY A 44 3.88 -12.57 -19.76
N CYS A 45 3.44 -11.59 -18.97
CA CYS A 45 2.04 -11.27 -18.80
C CYS A 45 1.53 -10.38 -19.95
N SER A 46 0.40 -10.74 -20.57
CA SER A 46 -0.15 -10.01 -21.73
C SER A 46 -1.02 -8.79 -21.37
N LYS A 47 -1.47 -8.72 -20.13
CA LYS A 47 -2.44 -7.74 -19.62
C LYS A 47 -2.12 -7.44 -18.15
N HIS A 48 -2.45 -6.25 -17.68
CA HIS A 48 -2.55 -6.03 -16.25
C HIS A 48 -3.70 -6.88 -15.68
N MET A 49 -3.45 -7.70 -14.66
CA MET A 49 -4.42 -8.69 -14.17
C MET A 49 -4.49 -8.75 -12.64
N THR A 50 -5.69 -8.94 -12.11
CA THR A 50 -5.93 -9.20 -10.70
C THR A 50 -7.03 -10.26 -10.52
N GLY A 51 -6.89 -11.07 -9.46
CA GLY A 51 -7.96 -11.97 -8.99
C GLY A 51 -8.85 -11.34 -7.94
N ASP A 52 -8.60 -10.09 -7.55
CA ASP A 52 -9.35 -9.38 -6.53
C ASP A 52 -10.08 -8.18 -7.15
N ARG A 53 -11.37 -8.37 -7.44
CA ARG A 53 -12.22 -7.32 -8.00
C ARG A 53 -12.28 -6.08 -7.11
N SER A 54 -12.15 -6.23 -5.78
CA SER A 54 -12.29 -5.11 -4.84
C SER A 54 -11.20 -4.04 -4.99
N GLN A 55 -10.09 -4.39 -5.65
CA GLN A 55 -8.99 -3.47 -5.94
C GLN A 55 -9.26 -2.57 -7.15
N LEU A 56 -10.32 -2.82 -7.92
CA LEU A 56 -10.63 -2.09 -9.15
C LEU A 56 -11.76 -1.08 -8.93
N VAL A 57 -11.55 0.14 -9.43
CA VAL A 57 -12.59 1.17 -9.56
C VAL A 57 -13.13 1.19 -10.99
N ASN A 58 -14.26 1.87 -11.23
CA ASN A 58 -14.91 1.96 -12.54
C ASN A 58 -15.13 0.59 -13.21
N PHE A 59 -15.38 -0.44 -12.41
CA PHE A 59 -15.39 -1.82 -12.88
C PHE A 59 -16.58 -2.12 -13.80
N VAL A 60 -16.28 -2.73 -14.94
CA VAL A 60 -17.25 -3.22 -15.92
C VAL A 60 -17.23 -4.75 -15.89
N GLN A 61 -18.33 -5.35 -15.43
CA GLN A 61 -18.54 -6.80 -15.47
C GLN A 61 -18.86 -7.21 -16.90
N LYS A 62 -17.95 -7.95 -17.54
CA LYS A 62 -18.12 -8.45 -18.90
C LYS A 62 -17.18 -9.62 -19.14
N TYR A 63 -17.70 -10.71 -19.69
CA TYR A 63 -16.85 -11.80 -20.17
C TYR A 63 -16.05 -11.35 -21.39
N LEU A 64 -14.72 -11.47 -21.34
CA LEU A 64 -13.79 -10.97 -22.36
C LEU A 64 -12.93 -12.08 -22.97
N GLY A 65 -13.23 -13.34 -22.65
CA GLY A 65 -12.45 -14.50 -23.07
C GLY A 65 -11.72 -15.14 -21.91
N THR A 66 -10.61 -15.82 -22.22
CA THR A 66 -9.84 -16.61 -21.27
C THR A 66 -8.36 -16.23 -21.32
N VAL A 67 -7.65 -16.51 -20.22
CA VAL A 67 -6.19 -16.46 -20.14
C VAL A 67 -5.66 -17.86 -19.90
N LYS A 68 -4.59 -18.22 -20.61
CA LYS A 68 -3.85 -19.47 -20.41
C LYS A 68 -2.60 -19.16 -19.59
N PHE A 69 -2.43 -19.88 -18.48
CA PHE A 69 -1.26 -19.76 -17.63
C PHE A 69 -0.11 -20.64 -18.13
N GLY A 70 1.10 -20.39 -17.61
CA GLY A 70 2.28 -21.19 -17.94
C GLY A 70 2.18 -22.68 -17.55
N ASN A 71 1.27 -23.02 -16.65
CA ASN A 71 0.95 -24.40 -16.25
C ASN A 71 -0.24 -25.01 -17.01
N ASP A 72 -0.57 -24.45 -18.18
CA ASP A 72 -1.70 -24.84 -19.03
C ASP A 72 -3.11 -24.65 -18.45
N HIS A 73 -3.24 -24.23 -17.19
CA HIS A 73 -4.52 -23.88 -16.60
C HIS A 73 -5.14 -22.69 -17.35
N VAL A 74 -6.47 -22.68 -17.47
CA VAL A 74 -7.21 -21.63 -18.18
C VAL A 74 -8.19 -20.97 -17.21
N ALA A 75 -8.14 -19.64 -17.12
CA ALA A 75 -9.08 -18.86 -16.32
C ALA A 75 -9.90 -17.90 -17.18
N LYS A 76 -11.10 -17.55 -16.70
CA LYS A 76 -11.99 -16.61 -17.37
C LYS A 76 -11.67 -15.18 -16.99
N ILE A 77 -11.70 -14.31 -17.99
CA ILE A 77 -11.61 -12.87 -17.81
C ILE A 77 -13.04 -12.35 -17.65
N MET A 78 -13.40 -11.93 -16.45
CA MET A 78 -14.78 -11.63 -16.05
C MET A 78 -15.11 -10.13 -16.03
N GLY A 79 -14.13 -9.28 -16.27
CA GLY A 79 -14.34 -7.86 -16.47
C GLY A 79 -13.03 -7.08 -16.51
N TYR A 80 -13.16 -5.76 -16.49
CA TYR A 80 -12.03 -4.87 -16.32
C TYR A 80 -12.42 -3.63 -15.52
N GLY A 81 -11.45 -2.97 -14.93
CA GLY A 81 -11.62 -1.68 -14.26
C GLY A 81 -10.30 -0.92 -14.26
N ASP A 82 -10.26 0.16 -13.52
CA ASP A 82 -9.06 0.95 -13.34
C ASP A 82 -8.46 0.62 -11.97
N TYR A 83 -7.13 0.56 -11.90
CA TYR A 83 -6.41 0.46 -10.64
C TYR A 83 -5.85 1.84 -10.29
N GLN A 84 -6.22 2.34 -9.11
CA GLN A 84 -5.73 3.62 -8.61
C GLN A 84 -4.61 3.40 -7.61
N ILE A 85 -3.49 4.09 -7.83
CA ILE A 85 -2.34 4.04 -6.96
C ILE A 85 -1.79 5.46 -6.74
N GLY A 86 -2.06 6.00 -5.54
CA GLY A 86 -1.86 7.42 -5.27
C GLY A 86 -2.62 8.29 -6.27
N ASN A 87 -1.89 9.15 -6.99
CA ASN A 87 -2.44 10.01 -8.05
C ASN A 87 -2.35 9.38 -9.45
N VAL A 88 -1.77 8.19 -9.58
CA VAL A 88 -1.61 7.49 -10.84
C VAL A 88 -2.79 6.53 -11.02
N THR A 89 -3.41 6.56 -12.20
CA THR A 89 -4.45 5.60 -12.57
C THR A 89 -3.92 4.72 -13.67
N VAL A 90 -3.95 3.40 -13.46
CA VAL A 90 -3.64 2.41 -14.50
C VAL A 90 -4.94 1.85 -15.01
N SER A 91 -5.29 2.22 -16.24
CA SER A 91 -6.56 1.83 -16.84
C SER A 91 -6.55 0.40 -17.40
N ARG A 92 -7.73 -0.20 -17.50
CA ARG A 92 -7.96 -1.53 -18.10
C ARG A 92 -7.18 -2.66 -17.42
N PHE A 93 -7.20 -2.68 -16.09
CA PHE A 93 -6.87 -3.88 -15.33
C PHE A 93 -7.95 -4.94 -15.51
N TYR A 94 -7.54 -6.16 -15.83
CA TYR A 94 -8.46 -7.25 -16.08
C TYR A 94 -8.69 -8.08 -14.82
N TYR A 95 -9.96 -8.32 -14.51
CA TYR A 95 -10.34 -9.24 -13.45
C TYR A 95 -10.39 -10.66 -14.00
N VAL A 96 -9.54 -11.52 -13.45
CA VAL A 96 -9.41 -12.93 -13.83
C VAL A 96 -9.85 -13.80 -12.68
N GLU A 97 -10.88 -14.60 -12.91
CA GLU A 97 -11.42 -15.49 -11.89
C GLU A 97 -10.38 -16.54 -11.47
N GLY A 98 -10.15 -16.68 -10.16
CA GLY A 98 -9.21 -17.65 -9.60
C GLY A 98 -7.72 -17.31 -9.74
N LEU A 99 -7.38 -16.08 -10.17
CA LEU A 99 -5.99 -15.63 -10.22
C LEU A 99 -5.45 -15.41 -8.80
N GLY A 100 -4.44 -16.18 -8.39
CA GLY A 100 -3.88 -16.11 -7.03
C GLY A 100 -2.99 -14.90 -6.75
N HIS A 101 -2.43 -14.26 -7.80
CA HIS A 101 -1.51 -13.14 -7.66
C HIS A 101 -1.81 -12.02 -8.64
N ASN A 102 -1.56 -10.81 -8.17
CA ASN A 102 -1.71 -9.56 -8.87
C ASN A 102 -0.51 -9.32 -9.80
N LEU A 103 -0.77 -9.05 -11.09
CA LEU A 103 0.26 -8.94 -12.12
C LEU A 103 0.17 -7.60 -12.85
N PHE A 104 1.27 -6.86 -12.86
CA PHE A 104 1.50 -5.82 -13.85
C PHE A 104 2.23 -6.41 -15.05
N SER A 105 1.65 -6.26 -16.24
CA SER A 105 2.34 -6.56 -17.49
C SER A 105 3.37 -5.47 -17.81
N VAL A 106 4.63 -5.86 -17.98
CA VAL A 106 5.70 -4.96 -18.46
C VAL A 106 5.41 -4.49 -19.88
N GLY A 107 4.90 -5.39 -20.74
CA GLY A 107 4.55 -5.04 -22.12
C GLY A 107 3.48 -3.95 -22.20
N ARG A 108 2.51 -3.93 -21.28
CA ARG A 108 1.48 -2.90 -21.24
C ARG A 108 1.97 -1.52 -20.81
N PHE A 109 3.02 -1.47 -19.99
CA PHE A 109 3.69 -0.20 -19.72
C PHE A 109 4.39 0.33 -20.98
N TYR A 110 5.06 -0.55 -21.73
CA TYR A 110 5.68 -0.17 -23.00
C TYR A 110 4.66 0.31 -24.04
N ASP A 111 3.51 -0.38 -24.18
CA ASP A 111 2.39 0.05 -25.04
C ASP A 111 1.83 1.43 -24.67
N SER A 112 2.11 1.91 -23.45
CA SER A 112 1.62 3.18 -22.91
C SER A 112 2.70 4.26 -22.84
N ASP A 113 3.78 4.12 -23.62
CA ASP A 113 4.94 5.03 -23.66
C ASP A 113 5.64 5.19 -22.30
N LEU A 114 5.67 4.12 -21.49
CA LEU A 114 6.38 4.09 -20.22
C LEU A 114 7.61 3.16 -20.28
N GLU A 115 8.70 3.59 -19.65
CA GLU A 115 9.91 2.80 -19.46
C GLU A 115 9.80 2.00 -18.16
N VAL A 116 10.19 0.71 -18.19
CA VAL A 116 10.37 -0.09 -16.97
C VAL A 116 11.85 -0.39 -16.80
N ALA A 117 12.48 0.20 -15.78
CA ALA A 117 13.90 0.04 -15.49
C ALA A 117 14.12 -0.89 -14.29
N PHE A 118 14.84 -1.99 -14.48
CA PHE A 118 15.20 -2.92 -13.42
C PHE A 118 16.64 -2.66 -12.93
N ARG A 119 16.81 -2.57 -11.61
CA ARG A 119 18.11 -2.47 -10.92
C ARG A 119 18.25 -3.57 -9.89
N GLN A 120 19.44 -3.78 -9.35
CA GLN A 120 19.75 -4.91 -8.45
C GLN A 120 18.71 -5.13 -7.33
N HIS A 121 18.21 -4.06 -6.71
CA HIS A 121 17.28 -4.10 -5.58
C HIS A 121 15.97 -3.33 -5.80
N THR A 122 15.82 -2.63 -6.92
CA THR A 122 14.69 -1.73 -7.16
C THR A 122 14.27 -1.76 -8.62
N CYS A 123 13.06 -1.32 -8.91
CA CYS A 123 12.62 -1.02 -10.26
C CYS A 123 11.86 0.29 -10.31
N PHE A 124 11.78 0.87 -11.51
CA PHE A 124 11.10 2.14 -11.76
C PHE A 124 10.22 2.01 -12.98
N ILE A 125 9.03 2.62 -12.91
CA ILE A 125 8.17 2.85 -14.07
C ILE A 125 8.21 4.35 -14.34
N ARG A 126 8.73 4.75 -15.50
CA ARG A 126 8.99 6.15 -15.85
C ARG A 126 8.19 6.59 -17.06
N ASN A 127 7.88 7.87 -17.11
CA ASN A 127 7.45 8.51 -18.35
C ASN A 127 8.64 8.78 -19.29
N LEU A 128 8.36 9.23 -20.51
CA LEU A 128 9.38 9.56 -21.51
C LEU A 128 10.33 10.71 -21.09
N ASP A 129 9.92 11.56 -20.15
CA ASP A 129 10.75 12.63 -19.58
C ASP A 129 11.73 12.11 -18.50
N GLY A 130 11.69 10.82 -18.18
CA GLY A 130 12.52 10.19 -17.16
C GLY A 130 12.03 10.39 -15.72
N VAL A 131 10.79 10.86 -15.53
CA VAL A 131 10.17 11.02 -14.21
C VAL A 131 9.65 9.68 -13.72
N ASP A 132 10.11 9.25 -12.54
CA ASP A 132 9.63 8.06 -11.85
C ASP A 132 8.16 8.24 -11.43
N LEU A 133 7.25 7.47 -12.03
CA LEU A 133 5.83 7.44 -11.67
C LEU A 133 5.55 6.46 -10.54
N LEU A 134 6.19 5.30 -10.60
CA LEU A 134 6.06 4.22 -9.62
C LEU A 134 7.44 3.63 -9.33
N THR A 135 7.69 3.33 -8.06
CA THR A 135 8.92 2.63 -7.61
C THR A 135 8.55 1.29 -7.00
N GLY A 136 9.34 0.28 -7.34
CA GLY A 136 9.22 -1.05 -6.76
C GLY A 136 10.52 -1.54 -6.16
N SER A 137 10.41 -2.61 -5.38
CA SER A 137 11.51 -3.29 -4.73
C SER A 137 11.71 -4.68 -5.34
N ARG A 138 12.91 -5.25 -5.16
CA ARG A 138 13.18 -6.64 -5.50
C ARG A 138 13.27 -7.48 -4.24
N GLY A 139 12.41 -8.50 -4.13
CA GLY A 139 12.41 -9.48 -3.04
C GLY A 139 12.20 -10.89 -3.58
N ASN A 140 12.87 -11.89 -3.01
CA ASN A 140 12.77 -13.29 -3.45
C ASN A 140 12.98 -13.48 -4.98
N ASN A 141 13.92 -12.72 -5.54
CA ASN A 141 14.20 -12.65 -6.99
C ASN A 141 13.08 -12.10 -7.88
N LEU A 142 11.99 -11.61 -7.32
CA LEU A 142 10.88 -10.99 -8.04
C LEU A 142 10.87 -9.47 -7.81
N TYR A 143 10.40 -8.72 -8.80
CA TYR A 143 10.17 -7.29 -8.66
C TYR A 143 8.70 -7.05 -8.34
N THR A 144 8.47 -6.25 -7.32
CA THR A 144 7.14 -5.98 -6.82
C THR A 144 6.88 -4.50 -6.63
N LEU A 145 5.65 -4.10 -6.92
CA LEU A 145 5.11 -2.80 -6.53
C LEU A 145 4.22 -3.02 -5.31
N SER A 146 4.54 -2.34 -4.22
CA SER A 146 3.71 -2.33 -3.01
C SER A 146 3.33 -0.88 -2.67
N LEU A 147 2.17 -0.70 -2.03
CA LEU A 147 1.75 0.61 -1.52
C LEU A 147 2.79 1.20 -0.56
N GLN A 148 3.51 0.36 0.21
CA GLN A 148 4.55 0.80 1.14
C GLN A 148 5.80 1.32 0.41
N ASP A 149 6.27 0.61 -0.61
CA ASP A 149 7.40 1.05 -1.45
C ASP A 149 7.09 2.36 -2.17
N MET A 150 5.82 2.60 -2.48
CA MET A 150 5.34 3.79 -3.17
C MET A 150 5.08 4.99 -2.25
N MET A 151 4.66 4.74 -1.01
CA MET A 151 4.61 5.79 0.03
C MET A 151 6.03 6.23 0.44
N ALA A 152 7.03 5.37 0.25
CA ALA A 152 8.44 5.69 0.43
C ALA A 152 9.06 6.43 -0.77
N SER A 153 8.48 6.31 -1.97
CA SER A 153 8.88 7.15 -3.11
C SER A 153 8.38 8.58 -2.90
N SER A 154 9.29 9.40 -2.37
CA SER A 154 9.27 10.85 -2.15
C SER A 154 7.90 11.56 -2.23
N PRO A 155 7.45 12.27 -1.17
CA PRO A 155 6.42 13.28 -1.37
C PRO A 155 6.93 14.25 -2.44
N ILE A 156 6.12 14.51 -3.46
CA ILE A 156 6.41 15.52 -4.49
C ILE A 156 6.74 16.82 -3.75
N CYS A 157 8.02 17.12 -3.59
CA CYS A 157 8.44 18.39 -3.05
C CYS A 157 8.35 19.36 -4.21
N LEU A 158 7.20 20.04 -4.33
CA LEU A 158 7.02 21.18 -5.22
C LEU A 158 7.93 22.33 -4.76
N LEU A 159 9.24 22.17 -4.90
CA LEU A 159 10.20 23.26 -4.81
C LEU A 159 10.06 24.08 -6.09
N SER A 160 9.06 24.96 -6.10
CA SER A 160 8.99 26.02 -7.11
C SER A 160 10.17 26.97 -6.87
N LYS A 161 11.23 26.82 -7.67
CA LYS A 161 12.34 27.77 -7.66
C LYS A 161 11.83 29.06 -8.30
N ALA A 162 11.46 30.04 -7.49
CA ALA A 162 11.08 31.35 -7.99
C ALA A 162 12.26 31.96 -8.76
N SER A 163 12.00 32.54 -9.94
CA SER A 163 13.01 33.36 -10.61
C SER A 163 13.44 34.49 -9.66
N LYS A 164 14.69 34.98 -9.77
CA LYS A 164 15.18 36.11 -8.95
C LYS A 164 14.15 37.24 -8.88
N THR A 165 13.51 37.59 -9.99
CA THR A 165 12.50 38.64 -10.09
C THR A 165 11.24 38.34 -9.26
N LYS A 166 10.74 37.10 -9.26
CA LYS A 166 9.61 36.70 -8.40
C LYS A 166 10.02 36.67 -6.92
N SER A 167 11.20 36.16 -6.59
CA SER A 167 11.74 36.23 -5.22
C SER A 167 11.86 37.67 -4.72
N TRP A 168 12.35 38.59 -5.57
CA TRP A 168 12.44 40.02 -5.25
C TRP A 168 11.06 40.67 -5.07
N LEU A 169 10.06 40.30 -5.89
CA LEU A 169 8.70 40.80 -5.74
C LEU A 169 8.07 40.34 -4.42
N TRP A 170 8.26 39.07 -4.03
CA TRP A 170 7.82 38.53 -2.75
C TRP A 170 8.55 39.20 -1.57
N HIS A 171 9.86 39.41 -1.69
CA HIS A 171 10.65 40.08 -0.66
C HIS A 171 10.23 41.54 -0.44
N ARG A 172 9.81 42.26 -1.49
CA ARG A 172 9.24 43.61 -1.36
C ARG A 172 7.83 43.63 -0.75
N ARG A 173 7.07 42.54 -0.89
CA ARG A 173 5.69 42.42 -0.36
C ARG A 173 5.65 41.96 1.10
N LEU A 174 6.63 41.17 1.55
CA LEU A 174 6.63 40.54 2.87
C LEU A 174 7.71 41.06 3.83
N SER A 175 8.60 41.94 3.37
CA SER A 175 9.61 42.72 4.12
C SER A 175 10.55 42.02 5.10
N HIS A 176 10.35 40.76 5.46
CA HIS A 176 11.19 40.06 6.43
C HIS A 176 11.25 38.56 6.14
N LEU A 177 12.32 38.12 5.48
CA LEU A 177 12.96 36.82 5.67
C LEU A 177 14.34 36.89 5.00
N ASN A 178 15.40 36.80 5.81
CA ASN A 178 16.79 36.83 5.37
C ASN A 178 17.06 35.70 4.38
N PHE A 179 17.82 36.00 3.32
CA PHE A 179 18.37 35.01 2.40
C PHE A 179 19.38 34.12 3.15
N GLY A 180 19.02 32.85 3.34
CA GLY A 180 19.94 31.75 3.66
C GLY A 180 19.95 30.77 2.48
#